data_AF-A0A9D2PP43-F1
#
_entry.id   AF-A0A9D2PP43-F1
#
_cell.length_a   1.000
_cell.length_b   1.000
_cell.length_c   1.000
_cell.angle_alpha   90.00
_cell.angle_beta   90.00
_cell.angle_gamma   90.00
#
_symmetry.space_group_name_H-M   'P 1'
#
loop_
_entity.id
_entity.type
_entity.pdbx_description
1 polymer ?
#
loop_
_entity_poly.entity_id
_entity_poly.type
_entity_poly.pdbx_seq_one_letter_code
_entity_poly.pdbx_strand_id
1 'polypeptide(L)'
;IEDRFRWDVNIGYETKEKRKGSLFISNKNNVKGLEFPFVICLMQGDLDDNLQSRNSIYMMLTRSFITSYFLLPDANGRRIQGIADGIRMVSEKGYLHVKEPSEAEKQILNNAIINRTNIYKSQREIADEIMDELKIVNKSDREKIHKMIGVLYPQETNGEKLYEVIRLNYSLME
;
A
#
# COMPACT_ATOMS: atom_id res chain seq x y z
N ILE A 1 14.68 24.81 -11.08
CA ILE A 1 15.86 24.35 -10.31
C ILE A 1 17.10 24.44 -11.20
N GLU A 2 17.02 23.94 -12.42
CA GLU A 2 18.06 24.04 -13.44
C GLU A 2 18.46 25.51 -13.71
N ASP A 3 17.51 26.41 -14.00
CA ASP A 3 17.85 27.81 -14.32
C ASP A 3 18.46 28.58 -13.14
N ARG A 4 17.92 28.36 -11.93
CA ARG A 4 18.30 29.13 -10.73
C ARG A 4 19.58 28.60 -10.07
N PHE A 5 19.75 27.29 -10.02
CA PHE A 5 20.84 26.65 -9.28
C PHE A 5 21.86 25.94 -10.19
N ARG A 6 21.58 25.81 -11.49
CA ARG A 6 22.43 25.11 -12.48
C ARG A 6 22.73 23.67 -12.10
N TRP A 7 21.79 23.00 -11.41
CA TRP A 7 21.91 21.60 -11.07
C TRP A 7 21.38 20.74 -12.20
N ASP A 8 22.05 19.63 -12.51
CA ASP A 8 21.50 18.58 -13.39
C ASP A 8 20.33 17.92 -12.66
N VAL A 9 19.13 17.99 -13.24
CA VAL A 9 17.92 17.42 -12.67
C VAL A 9 17.54 16.15 -13.43
N ASN A 10 17.27 15.10 -12.67
CA ASN A 10 16.81 13.82 -13.19
C ASN A 10 15.42 13.51 -12.63
N ILE A 11 14.40 13.62 -13.48
CA ILE A 11 13.02 13.32 -13.14
C ILE A 11 12.79 11.82 -13.30
N GLY A 12 12.88 11.09 -12.19
CA GLY A 12 12.96 9.63 -12.18
C GLY A 12 11.73 8.90 -12.72
N TYR A 13 10.53 9.53 -12.70
CA TYR A 13 9.34 8.92 -13.29
C TYR A 13 9.28 9.07 -14.83
N GLU A 14 10.09 9.97 -15.41
CA GLU A 14 10.22 10.15 -16.85
C GLU A 14 11.38 9.33 -17.39
N THR A 15 12.55 9.45 -16.76
CA THR A 15 13.79 8.81 -17.23
C THR A 15 13.89 7.34 -16.86
N LYS A 16 13.24 6.92 -15.76
CA LYS A 16 13.36 5.57 -15.16
C LYS A 16 14.79 5.13 -14.84
N GLU A 17 15.73 6.08 -14.81
CA GLU A 17 17.15 5.83 -14.60
C GLU A 17 17.70 6.69 -13.47
N LYS A 18 18.76 6.20 -12.79
CA LYS A 18 19.50 6.98 -11.79
C LYS A 18 20.79 7.50 -12.39
N ARG A 19 20.91 8.82 -12.53
CA ARG A 19 22.16 9.49 -12.95
C ARG A 19 22.95 9.97 -11.74
N LYS A 20 24.19 9.48 -11.59
CA LYS A 20 25.11 9.92 -10.53
C LYS A 20 25.45 11.39 -10.70
N GLY A 21 25.47 12.14 -9.59
CA GLY A 21 25.81 13.57 -9.60
C GLY A 21 24.65 14.51 -9.98
N SER A 22 23.44 13.98 -10.15
CA SER A 22 22.23 14.75 -10.46
C SER A 22 21.28 14.83 -9.25
N LEU A 23 20.43 15.86 -9.23
CA LEU A 23 19.28 15.93 -8.34
C LEU A 23 18.18 15.01 -8.85
N PHE A 24 17.89 13.96 -8.10
CA PHE A 24 16.81 13.03 -8.43
C PHE A 24 15.47 13.52 -7.87
N ILE A 25 14.47 13.68 -8.73
CA ILE A 25 13.09 14.05 -8.35
C ILE A 25 12.15 12.89 -8.68
N SER A 26 11.37 12.46 -7.69
CA SER A 26 10.34 11.43 -7.85
C SER A 26 9.11 11.74 -7.01
N ASN A 27 8.02 11.02 -7.26
CA ASN A 27 6.77 11.11 -6.53
C ASN A 27 6.56 9.86 -5.65
N LYS A 28 5.58 9.91 -4.73
CA LYS A 28 5.29 8.82 -3.78
C LYS A 28 5.08 7.44 -4.41
N ASN A 29 4.66 7.36 -5.67
CA ASN A 29 4.39 6.10 -6.37
C ASN A 29 5.67 5.46 -6.94
N ASN A 30 6.74 6.23 -7.12
CA ASN A 30 7.96 5.84 -7.84
C ASN A 30 9.23 5.91 -6.97
N VAL A 31 9.08 5.76 -5.65
CA VAL A 31 10.21 5.78 -4.68
C VAL A 31 10.54 4.41 -4.09
N LYS A 32 9.68 3.40 -4.29
CA LYS A 32 9.89 2.06 -3.73
C LYS A 32 11.18 1.44 -4.29
N GLY A 33 12.01 0.89 -3.41
CA GLY A 33 13.30 0.29 -3.77
C GLY A 33 14.41 1.30 -4.11
N LEU A 34 14.15 2.60 -4.00
CA LEU A 34 15.18 3.62 -4.14
C LEU A 34 15.79 3.97 -2.77
N GLU A 35 17.07 4.28 -2.77
CA GLU A 35 17.81 4.74 -1.58
C GLU A 35 18.76 5.87 -1.98
N PHE A 36 18.92 6.85 -1.08
CA PHE A 36 19.73 8.05 -1.25
C PHE A 36 20.39 8.44 0.09
N PRO A 37 21.55 9.10 0.09
CA PRO A 37 22.17 9.57 1.33
C PRO A 37 21.32 10.65 2.03
N PHE A 38 20.69 11.52 1.24
CA PHE A 38 19.85 12.60 1.72
C PHE A 38 18.55 12.60 0.93
N VAL A 39 17.44 12.84 1.63
CA VAL A 39 16.10 12.93 1.01
C VAL A 39 15.40 14.17 1.54
N ILE A 40 14.79 14.94 0.63
CA ILE A 40 13.90 16.05 0.96
C ILE A 40 12.48 15.63 0.58
N CYS A 41 11.63 15.44 1.57
CA CYS A 41 10.24 15.04 1.42
C CYS A 41 9.36 16.29 1.50
N LEU A 42 8.64 16.59 0.41
CA LEU A 42 7.73 17.73 0.32
C LEU A 42 6.28 17.25 0.41
N MET A 43 5.55 17.68 1.44
CA MET A 43 4.11 17.45 1.54
C MET A 43 3.35 18.66 0.98
N GLN A 44 2.40 18.40 0.09
CA GLN A 44 1.50 19.43 -0.45
C GLN A 44 0.20 19.55 0.34
N GLY A 45 -0.16 18.54 1.13
CA GLY A 45 -1.38 18.50 1.94
C GLY A 45 -1.08 18.24 3.41
N ASP A 46 -2.14 18.30 4.21
CA ASP A 46 -2.05 18.10 5.64
C ASP A 46 -1.84 16.63 6.02
N LEU A 47 -1.28 16.43 7.21
CA LEU A 47 -1.21 15.12 7.86
C LEU A 47 -2.62 14.71 8.25
N ASP A 48 -3.07 13.61 7.65
CA ASP A 48 -4.34 12.97 7.95
C ASP A 48 -4.11 11.57 8.54
N ASP A 49 -5.20 10.94 8.98
CA ASP A 49 -5.18 9.59 9.53
C ASP A 49 -5.36 8.53 8.42
N ASN A 50 -5.22 8.91 7.14
CA ASN A 50 -5.40 8.03 5.99
C ASN A 50 -4.22 7.04 5.89
N LEU A 51 -4.53 5.74 5.82
CA LEU A 51 -3.54 4.67 5.75
C LEU A 51 -2.62 4.77 4.51
N GLN A 52 -3.14 5.17 3.36
CA GLN A 52 -2.34 5.31 2.13
C GLN A 52 -1.39 6.50 2.22
N SER A 53 -1.86 7.63 2.76
CA SER A 53 -1.03 8.81 3.04
C SER A 53 0.12 8.44 4.00
N ARG A 54 -0.19 7.80 5.13
CA ARG A 54 0.79 7.35 6.11
C ARG A 54 1.84 6.40 5.52
N ASN A 55 1.40 5.40 4.75
CA ASN A 55 2.30 4.45 4.11
C ASN A 55 3.22 5.15 3.10
N SER A 56 2.71 6.14 2.37
CA SER A 56 3.50 6.95 1.43
C SER A 56 4.57 7.75 2.17
N ILE A 57 4.20 8.42 3.27
CA ILE A 57 5.14 9.18 4.11
C ILE A 57 6.23 8.26 4.67
N TYR A 58 5.84 7.10 5.22
CA TYR A 58 6.79 6.11 5.72
C TYR A 58 7.77 5.64 4.64
N MET A 59 7.27 5.31 3.44
CA MET A 59 8.13 4.92 2.33
C MET A 59 9.09 6.04 1.96
N MET A 60 8.62 7.29 1.86
CA MET A 60 9.45 8.44 1.50
C MET A 60 10.55 8.73 2.54
N LEU A 61 10.19 8.76 3.83
CA LEU A 61 11.13 9.09 4.91
C LEU A 61 12.22 8.04 5.11
N THR A 62 11.93 6.78 4.78
CA THR A 62 12.88 5.65 4.88
C THR A 62 13.74 5.44 3.63
N ARG A 63 13.66 6.31 2.62
CA ARG A 63 14.57 6.23 1.46
C ARG A 63 15.95 6.81 1.77
N SER A 64 16.09 7.52 2.89
CA SER A 64 17.38 8.08 3.31
C SER A 64 18.11 7.14 4.26
N PHE A 65 19.42 6.94 4.04
CA PHE A 65 20.27 6.22 4.98
C PHE A 65 21.11 7.12 5.89
N ILE A 66 21.16 8.44 5.66
CA ILE A 66 21.84 9.40 6.56
C ILE A 66 20.83 10.36 7.19
N THR A 67 20.10 11.12 6.37
CA THR A 67 19.18 12.16 6.88
C THR A 67 18.02 12.42 5.94
N SER A 68 16.82 12.52 6.51
CA SER A 68 15.60 12.92 5.82
C SER A 68 15.13 14.28 6.32
N TYR A 69 14.90 15.21 5.40
CA TYR A 69 14.24 16.48 5.67
C TYR A 69 12.77 16.35 5.30
N PHE A 70 11.86 16.64 6.24
CA PHE A 70 10.43 16.56 6.01
C PHE A 70 9.80 17.94 6.10
N LEU A 71 9.33 18.46 4.96
CA LEU A 71 8.69 19.77 4.87
C LEU A 71 7.18 19.60 4.80
N LEU A 72 6.49 20.27 5.70
CA LEU A 72 5.06 20.17 5.94
C LEU A 72 4.40 21.55 5.84
N PRO A 73 3.13 21.64 5.42
CA PRO A 73 2.35 22.88 5.54
C PRO A 73 2.17 23.31 7.00
N ASP A 74 2.20 24.61 7.26
CA ASP A 74 2.09 25.20 8.62
C ASP A 74 0.80 24.81 9.36
N ALA A 75 -0.28 24.52 8.62
CA ALA A 75 -1.56 24.06 9.17
C ALA A 75 -1.42 22.79 10.04
N ASN A 76 -0.30 22.07 9.95
CA ASN A 76 -0.02 20.86 10.70
C ASN A 76 0.61 21.08 12.08
N GLY A 77 0.75 22.32 12.55
CA GLY A 77 1.49 22.66 13.78
C GLY A 77 1.17 21.78 15.00
N ARG A 78 -0.11 21.50 15.28
CA ARG A 78 -0.49 20.60 16.39
C ARG A 78 -0.05 19.14 16.19
N ARG A 79 -0.18 18.61 14.98
CA ARG A 79 0.26 17.24 14.65
C ARG A 79 1.78 17.13 14.68
N ILE A 80 2.50 18.16 14.22
CA ILE A 80 3.96 18.26 14.30
C ILE A 80 4.42 18.22 15.76
N GLN A 81 3.74 18.95 16.66
CA GLN A 81 4.08 18.93 18.07
C GLN A 81 3.95 17.51 18.66
N GLY A 82 2.86 16.80 18.36
CA GLY A 82 2.68 15.42 18.79
C GLY A 82 3.77 14.47 18.29
N ILE A 83 4.24 14.65 17.05
CA ILE A 83 5.37 13.88 16.49
C ILE A 83 6.67 14.21 17.24
N ALA A 84 6.95 15.50 17.47
CA ALA A 84 8.14 15.95 18.18
C ALA A 84 8.19 15.42 19.63
N ASP A 85 7.04 15.42 20.32
CA ASP A 85 6.91 14.89 21.66
C ASP A 85 7.14 13.38 21.69
N GLY A 86 6.62 12.65 20.70
CA GLY A 86 6.87 11.22 20.51
C GLY A 86 8.35 10.91 20.28
N ILE A 87 9.03 11.68 19.41
CA ILE A 87 10.47 11.53 19.15
C ILE A 87 11.28 11.75 20.44
N ARG A 88 10.96 12.81 21.21
CA ARG A 88 11.61 13.07 22.49
C ARG A 88 11.39 11.93 23.48
N MET A 89 10.16 11.42 23.60
CA MET A 89 9.84 10.29 24.47
C MET A 89 10.66 9.04 24.10
N VAL A 90 10.76 8.70 22.81
CA VAL A 90 11.56 7.56 22.35
C VAL A 90 13.04 7.77 22.67
N SER A 91 13.56 8.98 22.46
CA SER A 91 14.95 9.30 22.76
C SER A 91 15.28 9.23 24.25
N GLU A 92 14.35 9.61 25.13
CA GLU A 92 14.55 9.64 26.59
C GLU A 92 14.29 8.28 27.25
N LYS A 93 13.26 7.55 26.78
CA LYS A 93 12.78 6.33 27.44
C LYS A 93 13.16 5.04 26.72
N GLY A 94 13.58 5.12 25.45
CA GLY A 94 13.92 3.95 24.63
C GLY A 94 12.73 3.14 24.13
N TYR A 95 11.50 3.63 24.30
CA TYR A 95 10.29 2.98 23.79
C TYR A 95 9.25 4.01 23.32
N LEU A 96 8.35 3.56 22.45
CA LEU A 96 7.19 4.34 22.01
C LEU A 96 5.94 3.84 22.72
N HIS A 97 5.26 4.71 23.46
CA HIS A 97 3.94 4.40 24.02
C HIS A 97 2.86 4.69 22.98
N VAL A 98 2.19 3.66 22.49
CA VAL A 98 1.11 3.77 21.50
C VAL A 98 -0.21 3.31 22.08
N LYS A 99 -1.31 3.90 21.61
CA LYS A 99 -2.65 3.43 21.93
C LYS A 99 -2.95 2.19 21.10
N GLU A 100 -3.29 1.10 21.77
CA GLU A 100 -3.79 -0.09 21.09
C GLU A 100 -5.11 0.23 20.37
N PRO A 101 -5.28 -0.18 19.10
CA PRO A 101 -6.56 -0.05 18.41
C PRO A 101 -7.67 -0.80 19.15
N SER A 102 -8.89 -0.27 19.11
CA SER A 102 -10.07 -0.98 19.61
C SER A 102 -10.38 -2.24 18.80
N GLU A 103 -11.17 -3.16 19.35
CA GLU A 103 -11.58 -4.38 18.63
C GLU A 103 -12.30 -4.07 17.31
N ALA A 104 -13.12 -3.02 17.26
CA ALA A 104 -13.77 -2.58 16.04
C ALA A 104 -12.75 -2.09 14.99
N GLU A 105 -11.76 -1.30 15.41
CA GLU A 105 -10.68 -0.85 14.52
C GLU A 105 -9.82 -2.02 14.04
N LYS A 106 -9.53 -3.00 14.91
CA LYS A 106 -8.80 -4.22 14.53
C LYS A 106 -9.55 -5.02 13.46
N GLN A 107 -10.88 -5.17 13.60
CA GLN A 107 -11.71 -5.84 12.59
C GLN A 107 -11.69 -5.09 11.25
N ILE A 108 -11.85 -3.76 11.26
CA ILE A 108 -11.78 -2.94 10.04
C ILE A 108 -10.39 -3.07 9.38
N LEU A 109 -9.32 -3.00 10.16
CA LEU A 109 -7.95 -3.15 9.67
C LEU A 109 -7.71 -4.54 9.09
N ASN A 110 -8.19 -5.59 9.75
CA ASN A 110 -8.08 -6.97 9.25
C ASN A 110 -8.82 -7.13 7.91
N ASN A 111 -10.06 -6.65 7.82
CA ASN A 111 -10.84 -6.67 6.59
C ASN A 111 -10.16 -5.87 5.48
N ALA A 112 -9.58 -4.70 5.79
CA ALA A 112 -8.85 -3.89 4.82
C ALA A 112 -7.56 -4.58 4.32
N ILE A 113 -6.86 -5.32 5.18
CA ILE A 113 -5.68 -6.11 4.81
C ILE A 113 -6.09 -7.31 3.94
N ILE A 114 -7.09 -8.07 4.36
CA ILE A 114 -7.63 -9.24 3.63
C ILE A 114 -8.11 -8.81 2.24
N ASN A 115 -8.88 -7.72 2.17
CA ASN A 115 -9.34 -7.15 0.91
C ASN A 115 -8.17 -6.68 0.04
N ARG A 116 -7.08 -6.13 0.61
CA ARG A 116 -5.87 -5.77 -0.16
C ARG A 116 -5.08 -6.98 -0.64
N THR A 117 -4.99 -8.07 0.11
CA THR A 117 -4.40 -9.33 -0.39
C THR A 117 -5.21 -9.88 -1.56
N ASN A 118 -6.54 -9.76 -1.53
CA ASN A 118 -7.38 -10.13 -2.67
C ASN A 118 -7.19 -9.22 -3.90
N ILE A 119 -6.70 -7.98 -3.75
CA ILE A 119 -6.34 -7.11 -4.90
C ILE A 119 -5.12 -7.65 -5.67
N TYR A 120 -4.22 -8.39 -5.01
CA TYR A 120 -3.05 -8.98 -5.67
C TYR A 120 -3.29 -10.38 -6.22
N LYS A 121 -4.39 -11.04 -5.81
CA LYS A 121 -4.78 -12.33 -6.35
C LYS A 121 -5.61 -12.12 -7.59
N SER A 122 -5.27 -12.84 -8.65
CA SER A 122 -6.12 -12.94 -9.83
C SER A 122 -7.46 -13.59 -9.45
N GLN A 123 -8.52 -13.28 -10.21
CA GLN A 123 -9.81 -13.96 -10.10
C GLN A 123 -9.65 -15.50 -10.09
N ARG A 124 -8.71 -16.01 -10.88
CA ARG A 124 -8.42 -17.44 -10.97
C ARG A 124 -7.89 -18.01 -9.65
N GLU A 125 -6.91 -17.34 -9.04
CA GLU A 125 -6.35 -17.77 -7.75
C GLU A 125 -7.40 -17.73 -6.64
N ILE A 126 -8.22 -16.67 -6.58
CA ILE A 126 -9.31 -16.57 -5.60
C ILE A 126 -10.32 -17.71 -5.79
N ALA A 127 -10.71 -17.99 -7.03
CA ALA A 127 -11.62 -19.09 -7.33
C ALA A 127 -11.03 -20.46 -7.01
N ASP A 128 -9.72 -20.66 -7.24
CA ASP A 128 -9.05 -21.92 -6.92
C ASP A 128 -9.03 -22.17 -5.40
N GLU A 129 -8.75 -21.15 -4.59
CA GLU A 129 -8.80 -21.25 -3.13
C GLU A 129 -10.21 -21.58 -2.62
N ILE A 130 -11.25 -20.91 -3.15
CA ILE A 130 -12.65 -21.20 -2.82
C ILE A 130 -13.02 -22.64 -3.17
N MET A 131 -12.60 -23.12 -4.35
CA MET A 131 -12.86 -24.50 -4.77
C MET A 131 -12.13 -25.52 -3.89
N ASP A 132 -10.94 -25.18 -3.39
CA ASP A 132 -10.21 -26.00 -2.41
C ASP A 132 -10.94 -26.05 -1.06
N GLU A 133 -11.45 -24.92 -0.58
CA GLU A 133 -12.27 -24.82 0.65
C GLU A 133 -13.57 -25.64 0.54
N LEU A 134 -14.24 -25.56 -0.62
CA LEU A 134 -15.45 -26.33 -0.93
C LEU A 134 -15.16 -27.81 -1.28
N LYS A 135 -13.88 -28.22 -1.26
CA LYS A 135 -13.42 -29.59 -1.58
C LYS A 135 -13.82 -30.06 -2.98
N ILE A 136 -13.88 -29.14 -3.94
CA ILE A 136 -14.15 -29.43 -5.35
C ILE A 136 -12.86 -29.96 -5.99
N VAL A 137 -12.70 -31.28 -5.97
CA VAL A 137 -11.50 -31.98 -6.46
C VAL A 137 -11.56 -32.33 -7.95
N ASN A 138 -12.75 -32.35 -8.55
CA ASN A 138 -12.92 -32.73 -9.95
C ASN A 138 -12.40 -31.64 -10.89
N LYS A 139 -11.37 -31.96 -11.67
CA LYS A 139 -10.73 -31.03 -12.61
C LYS A 139 -11.70 -30.46 -13.67
N SER A 140 -12.60 -31.29 -14.19
CA SER A 140 -13.59 -30.87 -15.19
C SER A 140 -14.54 -29.82 -14.59
N ASP A 141 -14.99 -30.01 -13.36
CA ASP A 141 -15.92 -29.07 -12.73
C ASP A 141 -15.23 -27.75 -12.37
N ARG A 142 -13.97 -27.79 -11.93
CA ARG A 142 -13.15 -26.59 -11.76
C ARG A 142 -12.98 -25.80 -13.07
N GLU A 143 -12.75 -26.48 -14.19
CA GLU A 143 -12.65 -25.82 -15.50
C GLU A 143 -13.97 -25.17 -15.94
N LYS A 144 -15.12 -25.84 -15.71
CA LYS A 144 -16.45 -25.26 -15.96
C LYS A 144 -16.68 -24.02 -15.11
N ILE A 145 -16.35 -24.07 -13.83
CA ILE A 145 -16.49 -22.95 -12.89
C ILE A 145 -15.61 -21.77 -13.34
N HIS A 146 -14.34 -22.01 -13.66
CA HIS A 146 -13.42 -20.98 -14.18
C HIS A 146 -13.95 -20.30 -15.43
N LYS A 147 -14.48 -21.09 -16.37
CA LYS A 147 -15.06 -20.56 -17.61
C LYS A 147 -16.30 -19.72 -17.34
N MET A 148 -17.16 -20.18 -16.42
CA MET A 148 -18.39 -19.48 -16.07
C MET A 148 -18.10 -18.14 -15.39
N ILE A 149 -17.23 -18.11 -14.36
CA ILE A 149 -16.89 -16.86 -13.66
C ILE A 149 -16.18 -15.87 -14.59
N GLY A 150 -15.33 -16.35 -15.49
CA GLY A 150 -14.64 -15.50 -16.47
C GLY A 150 -15.58 -14.84 -17.48
N VAL A 151 -16.74 -15.45 -17.77
CA VAL A 151 -17.76 -14.91 -18.67
C VAL A 151 -18.77 -14.02 -17.94
N LEU A 152 -19.32 -14.49 -16.81
CA LEU A 152 -20.42 -13.81 -16.12
C LEU A 152 -19.95 -12.71 -15.17
N TYR A 153 -18.72 -12.81 -14.64
CA TYR A 153 -18.17 -11.90 -13.65
C TYR A 153 -16.74 -11.47 -14.04
N PRO A 154 -16.53 -10.87 -15.22
CA PRO A 154 -15.19 -10.57 -15.70
C PRO A 154 -14.44 -9.64 -14.74
N GLN A 155 -13.20 -9.99 -14.39
CA GLN A 155 -12.31 -9.22 -13.49
C GLN A 155 -12.85 -9.01 -12.06
N GLU A 156 -13.87 -9.78 -11.65
CA GLU A 156 -14.35 -9.76 -10.26
C GLU A 156 -13.31 -10.41 -9.33
N THR A 157 -12.91 -9.70 -8.28
CA THR A 157 -11.96 -10.17 -7.26
C THR A 157 -12.54 -10.11 -5.85
N ASN A 158 -13.84 -9.83 -5.70
CA ASN A 158 -14.52 -9.93 -4.42
C ASN A 158 -14.73 -11.41 -4.05
N GLY A 159 -13.95 -11.89 -3.07
CA GLY A 159 -13.98 -13.28 -2.61
C GLY A 159 -15.34 -13.74 -2.09
N GLU A 160 -16.09 -12.91 -1.36
CA GLU A 160 -17.42 -13.28 -0.83
C GLU A 160 -18.42 -13.49 -1.97
N LYS A 161 -18.40 -12.60 -2.97
CA LYS A 161 -19.28 -12.70 -4.13
C LYS A 161 -18.95 -13.92 -4.99
N LEU A 162 -17.66 -14.17 -5.23
CA LEU A 162 -17.22 -15.38 -5.95
C LEU A 162 -17.58 -16.65 -5.17
N TYR A 163 -17.45 -16.63 -3.84
CA TYR A 163 -17.81 -17.76 -2.98
C TYR A 163 -19.28 -18.15 -3.13
N GLU A 164 -20.19 -17.17 -3.04
CA GLU A 164 -21.63 -17.41 -3.22
C GLU A 164 -21.95 -17.97 -4.62
N VAL A 165 -21.35 -17.39 -5.66
CA VAL A 165 -21.56 -17.84 -7.05
C VAL A 165 -21.06 -19.27 -7.25
N ILE A 166 -19.84 -19.58 -6.78
CA ILE A 166 -19.24 -20.91 -6.93
C ILE A 166 -20.05 -21.95 -6.14
N ARG A 167 -20.41 -21.65 -4.89
CA ARG A 167 -21.20 -22.55 -4.04
C ARG A 167 -22.56 -22.89 -4.67
N LEU A 168 -23.31 -21.86 -5.11
CA LEU A 168 -24.63 -22.06 -5.71
C LEU A 168 -24.55 -22.89 -7.00
N ASN A 169 -23.60 -22.58 -7.88
CA ASN A 169 -23.51 -23.29 -9.15
C ASN A 169 -22.96 -24.71 -8.98
N TYR A 170 -22.04 -24.95 -8.05
CA TYR A 170 -21.55 -26.30 -7.78
C TYR A 170 -22.69 -27.20 -7.23
N SER A 171 -23.52 -26.67 -6.34
CA SER A 171 -24.70 -27.40 -5.83
C SER A 171 -25.74 -27.75 -6.90
N LEU A 172 -25.70 -27.08 -8.06
CA LEU A 172 -26.55 -27.37 -9.22
C LEU A 172 -25.88 -28.32 -10.23
N MET A 173 -24.59 -28.62 -10.04
CA MET A 173 -23.81 -29.56 -10.86
C MET A 173 -23.74 -30.97 -10.25
N GLU A 174 -24.02 -31.10 -8.95
CA GLU A 174 -24.37 -32.37 -8.28
C GLU A 174 -25.79 -32.83 -8.67
#